data_AF-A0A2R6M750-F1
#
_entry.id   AF-A0A2R6M750-F1
#
_cell.length_a   1.000
_cell.length_b   1.000
_cell.length_c   1.000
_cell.angle_alpha   90.00
_cell.angle_beta   90.00
_cell.angle_gamma   90.00
#
_symmetry.space_group_name_H-M   'P 1'
#
loop_
_entity.id
_entity.type
_entity.pdbx_description
1 polymer ?
#
loop_
_entity_poly.entity_id
_entity_poly.type
_entity_poly.pdbx_seq_one_letter_code
_entity_poly.pdbx_strand_id
1 'polypeptide(L)'
;EILYVAREEGLTPAFEIPGIRAETEFLDFLDEGAADFCNINEFEMSDGNAKRMQEAGFELREGHMSAVEGSHGVLDAMGDHEQVYYCTSVFKDAAQHRNRLKRMARVVQREFDDVTDDGTLVYGKIWEPAARLAELGVPEEFYTEKTDHVELAWWLAEEMIEEGDIGEGEIVEQYPTADGTVVERTPLA
;
A
#
# COMPACT_ATOMS: atom_id res chain seq x y z
N GLU A 1 14.41 8.55 -33.19
CA GLU A 1 14.40 7.22 -33.86
C GLU A 1 13.66 6.18 -33.02
N ILE A 2 14.05 5.92 -31.77
CA ILE A 2 13.42 4.88 -30.92
C ILE A 2 11.89 5.01 -30.75
N LEU A 3 11.38 6.24 -30.60
CA LEU A 3 9.93 6.47 -30.44
C LEU A 3 9.14 6.15 -31.72
N TYR A 4 9.73 6.40 -32.89
CA TYR A 4 9.12 6.06 -34.17
C TYR A 4 9.09 4.54 -34.37
N VAL A 5 10.18 3.85 -34.04
CA VAL A 5 10.23 2.38 -34.07
C VAL A 5 9.18 1.80 -33.12
N ALA A 6 9.06 2.33 -31.90
CA ALA A 6 8.04 1.87 -30.95
C ALA A 6 6.63 2.01 -31.54
N ARG A 7 6.34 3.14 -32.20
CA ARG A 7 5.07 3.37 -32.87
C ARG A 7 4.83 2.42 -34.05
N GLU A 8 5.84 2.14 -34.85
CA GLU A 8 5.77 1.17 -35.96
C GLU A 8 5.46 -0.25 -35.46
N GLU A 9 5.96 -0.61 -34.28
CA GLU A 9 5.68 -1.88 -33.60
C GLU A 9 4.33 -1.88 -32.84
N GLY A 10 3.52 -0.83 -32.98
CA GLY A 10 2.19 -0.72 -32.37
C GLY A 10 2.18 -0.33 -30.89
N LEU A 11 3.28 0.20 -30.37
CA LEU A 11 3.35 0.77 -29.01
C LEU A 11 2.99 2.25 -29.03
N THR A 12 2.57 2.76 -27.87
CA THR A 12 2.30 4.20 -27.65
C THR A 12 3.56 4.86 -27.08
N PRO A 13 4.36 5.59 -27.87
CA PRO A 13 5.52 6.32 -27.35
C PRO A 13 5.09 7.44 -26.40
N ALA A 14 5.81 7.59 -25.29
CA ALA A 14 5.56 8.62 -24.29
C ALA A 14 6.86 9.07 -23.63
N PHE A 15 6.85 10.28 -23.09
CA PHE A 15 7.90 10.77 -22.20
C PHE A 15 7.49 10.58 -20.73
N GLU A 16 8.48 10.38 -19.86
CA GLU A 16 8.30 10.39 -18.42
C GLU A 16 9.43 11.23 -17.81
N ILE A 17 9.08 12.37 -17.23
CA ILE A 17 10.04 13.33 -16.68
C ILE A 17 9.80 13.57 -15.19
N PRO A 18 10.85 13.84 -14.41
CA PRO A 18 10.70 14.22 -13.01
C PRO A 18 10.20 15.66 -12.92
N GLY A 19 9.17 15.90 -12.10
CA GLY A 19 8.59 17.22 -11.82
C GLY A 19 9.46 18.07 -10.89
N ILE A 20 10.77 18.16 -11.14
CA ILE A 20 11.71 18.99 -10.37
C ILE A 20 11.75 20.42 -10.92
N ARG A 21 11.67 20.53 -12.26
CA ARG A 21 11.69 21.78 -13.02
C ARG A 21 10.87 21.59 -14.28
N ALA A 22 10.36 22.68 -14.84
CA ALA A 22 9.72 22.63 -16.13
C ALA A 22 10.75 22.34 -17.24
N GLU A 23 10.42 21.38 -18.09
CA GLU A 23 11.17 21.02 -19.29
C GLU A 23 10.26 21.22 -20.50
N THR A 24 10.00 22.49 -20.82
CA THR A 24 9.04 22.89 -21.87
C THR A 24 9.43 22.40 -23.26
N GLU A 25 10.71 22.04 -23.47
CA GLU A 25 11.18 21.40 -24.69
C GLU A 25 10.42 20.10 -25.02
N PHE A 26 9.84 19.43 -24.02
CA PHE A 26 9.01 18.25 -24.24
C PHE A 26 7.65 18.58 -24.85
N LEU A 27 7.14 19.81 -24.68
CA LEU A 27 5.90 20.24 -25.32
C LEU A 27 6.08 20.33 -26.83
N ASP A 28 7.21 20.91 -27.27
CA ASP A 28 7.54 21.00 -28.69
C ASP A 28 7.60 19.60 -29.33
N PHE A 29 8.19 18.61 -28.64
CA PHE A 29 8.22 17.23 -29.12
C PHE A 29 6.84 16.56 -29.18
N LEU A 30 5.92 16.93 -28.29
CA LEU A 30 4.52 16.45 -28.35
C LEU A 30 3.79 17.05 -29.54
N ASP A 31 3.92 18.36 -29.75
CA ASP A 31 3.33 19.09 -30.88
C ASP A 31 3.86 18.57 -32.23
N GLU A 32 5.14 18.20 -32.30
CA GLU A 32 5.76 17.55 -33.46
C GLU A 32 5.30 16.09 -33.66
N GLY A 33 4.56 15.53 -32.70
CA GLY A 33 4.05 14.18 -32.74
C GLY A 33 5.11 13.11 -32.48
N ALA A 34 6.24 13.45 -31.86
CA ALA A 34 7.30 12.50 -31.52
C ALA A 34 6.86 11.49 -30.44
N ALA A 35 5.93 11.89 -29.58
CA ALA A 35 5.30 11.06 -28.56
C ALA A 35 3.79 11.38 -28.47
N ASP A 36 3.03 10.48 -27.89
CA ASP A 36 1.57 10.63 -27.71
C ASP A 36 1.23 11.41 -26.44
N PHE A 37 2.08 11.35 -25.41
CA PHE A 37 1.92 12.11 -24.17
C PHE A 37 3.23 12.22 -23.35
N CYS A 38 3.22 13.11 -22.36
CA CYS A 38 4.29 13.26 -21.38
C CYS A 38 3.72 13.11 -19.95
N ASN A 39 4.24 12.13 -19.22
CA ASN A 39 3.99 11.98 -17.79
C ASN A 39 5.01 12.79 -16.98
N ILE A 40 4.53 13.65 -16.10
CA ILE A 40 5.33 14.39 -15.14
C ILE A 40 5.10 13.75 -13.77
N ASN A 41 6.14 13.22 -13.17
CA ASN A 41 6.06 12.62 -11.84
C ASN A 41 6.39 13.65 -10.77
N GLU A 42 5.48 13.87 -9.82
CA GLU A 42 5.78 14.66 -8.62
C GLU A 42 7.07 14.13 -7.97
N PHE A 43 8.02 15.02 -7.74
CA PHE A 43 9.31 14.63 -7.21
C PHE A 43 9.17 14.26 -5.74
N GLU A 44 9.66 13.06 -5.37
CA GLU A 44 9.44 12.47 -4.06
C GLU A 44 10.74 12.12 -3.33
N MET A 45 10.69 12.24 -2.02
CA MET A 45 11.72 11.88 -1.07
C MET A 45 11.24 10.66 -0.27
N SER A 46 12.16 9.73 -0.04
CA SER A 46 11.95 8.46 0.66
C SER A 46 13.08 8.27 1.67
N ASP A 47 12.89 7.40 2.65
CA ASP A 47 13.93 7.11 3.66
C ASP A 47 15.27 6.70 3.03
N GLY A 48 15.22 5.99 1.89
CA GLY A 48 16.41 5.51 1.19
C GLY A 48 17.19 6.58 0.43
N ASN A 49 16.55 7.70 0.04
CA ASN A 49 17.18 8.78 -0.72
C ASN A 49 17.25 10.12 0.04
N ALA A 50 16.54 10.27 1.16
CA ALA A 50 16.34 11.53 1.88
C ALA A 50 17.64 12.27 2.17
N LYS A 51 18.64 11.56 2.72
CA LYS A 51 19.94 12.16 3.04
C LYS A 51 20.59 12.81 1.80
N ARG A 52 20.63 12.10 0.67
CA ARG A 52 21.24 12.62 -0.56
C ARG A 52 20.45 13.80 -1.13
N MET A 53 19.12 13.76 -1.00
CA MET A 53 18.24 14.82 -1.48
C MET A 53 18.39 16.09 -0.64
N GLN A 54 18.47 15.96 0.69
CA GLN A 54 18.75 17.07 1.59
C GLN A 54 20.14 17.67 1.36
N GLU A 55 21.16 16.83 1.13
CA GLU A 55 22.52 17.28 0.74
C GLU A 55 22.52 18.03 -0.60
N ALA A 56 21.59 17.71 -1.50
CA ALA A 56 21.38 18.40 -2.77
C ALA A 56 20.48 19.66 -2.64
N GLY A 57 20.01 19.99 -1.44
CA GLY A 57 19.21 21.20 -1.16
C GLY A 57 17.71 21.04 -1.38
N PHE A 58 17.20 19.81 -1.51
CA PHE A 58 15.76 19.55 -1.58
C PHE A 58 15.16 19.43 -0.18
N GLU A 59 13.97 20.00 0.00
CA GLU A 59 13.20 19.94 1.24
C GLU A 59 11.86 19.25 1.01
N LEU A 60 11.35 18.55 2.02
CA LEU A 60 10.00 18.00 1.99
C LEU A 60 9.00 19.16 2.02
N ARG A 61 7.95 19.03 1.22
CA ARG A 61 6.82 19.94 1.24
C ARG A 61 6.08 19.83 2.57
N GLU A 62 5.70 20.98 3.14
CA GLU A 62 5.00 21.02 4.41
C GLU A 62 3.68 20.22 4.35
N GLY A 63 3.46 19.33 5.32
CA GLY A 63 2.26 18.49 5.38
C GLY A 63 2.26 17.27 4.45
N HIS A 64 3.35 17.00 3.73
CA HIS A 64 3.48 15.83 2.87
C HIS A 64 4.52 14.84 3.40
N MET A 65 4.26 13.54 3.22
CA MET A 65 5.16 12.47 3.67
C MET A 65 6.38 12.28 2.75
N SER A 66 6.22 12.62 1.47
CA SER A 66 7.22 12.33 0.43
C SER A 66 7.40 13.44 -0.60
N ALA A 67 6.39 14.27 -0.87
CA ALA A 67 6.50 15.30 -1.90
C ALA A 67 7.61 16.31 -1.59
N VAL A 68 8.40 16.68 -2.59
CA VAL A 68 9.46 17.69 -2.50
C VAL A 68 8.89 19.08 -2.79
N GLU A 69 9.34 20.08 -2.03
CA GLU A 69 8.94 21.48 -2.21
C GLU A 69 9.22 21.97 -3.64
N GLY A 70 8.30 22.73 -4.22
CA GLY A 70 8.42 23.26 -5.59
C GLY A 70 8.11 22.28 -6.72
N SER A 71 7.85 21.00 -6.43
CA SER A 71 7.57 19.98 -7.46
C SER A 71 6.33 20.27 -8.32
N HIS A 72 5.34 20.97 -7.76
CA HIS A 72 4.14 21.41 -8.49
C HIS A 72 4.38 22.59 -9.44
N GLY A 73 5.47 23.35 -9.31
CA GLY A 73 5.74 24.52 -10.16
C GLY A 73 5.87 24.19 -11.64
N VAL A 74 6.06 22.91 -11.98
CA VAL A 74 6.05 22.42 -13.36
C VAL A 74 4.68 22.56 -14.01
N LEU A 75 3.59 22.43 -13.24
CA LEU A 75 2.23 22.55 -13.75
C LEU A 75 1.93 23.96 -14.28
N ASP A 76 2.52 24.99 -13.68
CA ASP A 76 2.33 26.38 -14.13
C ASP A 76 2.84 26.61 -15.55
N ALA A 77 3.82 25.82 -16.00
CA ALA A 77 4.45 25.95 -17.32
C ALA A 77 3.96 24.91 -18.33
N MET A 78 3.57 23.71 -17.88
CA MET A 78 3.29 22.57 -18.75
C MET A 78 1.88 21.99 -18.57
N GLY A 79 1.16 22.36 -17.51
CA GLY A 79 -0.10 21.73 -17.11
C GLY A 79 -1.29 22.01 -18.03
N ASP A 80 -1.22 23.08 -18.84
CA ASP A 80 -2.27 23.44 -19.79
C ASP A 80 -2.20 22.65 -21.12
N HIS A 81 -1.13 21.87 -21.34
CA HIS A 81 -0.97 21.09 -22.55
C HIS A 81 -1.79 19.79 -22.48
N GLU A 82 -2.67 19.55 -23.47
CA GLU A 82 -3.67 18.46 -23.43
C GLU A 82 -3.07 17.05 -23.34
N GLN A 83 -1.83 16.89 -23.78
CA GLN A 83 -1.07 15.63 -23.77
C GLN A 83 -0.08 15.53 -22.58
N VAL A 84 -0.18 16.40 -21.58
CA VAL A 84 0.61 16.33 -20.35
C VAL A 84 -0.24 15.78 -19.21
N TYR A 85 0.29 14.80 -18.49
CA TYR A 85 -0.33 14.19 -17.32
C TYR A 85 0.58 14.29 -16.12
N TYR A 86 0.04 14.70 -14.96
CA TYR A 86 0.81 14.84 -13.73
C TYR A 86 0.43 13.77 -12.71
N CYS A 87 1.42 12.99 -12.30
CA CYS A 87 1.28 11.91 -11.33
C CYS A 87 1.70 12.39 -9.94
N THR A 88 0.75 12.48 -9.00
CA THR A 88 1.03 12.88 -7.62
C THR A 88 1.71 11.77 -6.81
N SER A 89 2.63 12.14 -5.91
CA SER A 89 3.37 11.20 -5.06
C SER A 89 2.49 10.63 -3.94
N VAL A 90 1.56 11.44 -3.41
CA VAL A 90 0.62 11.04 -2.34
C VAL A 90 -0.20 9.82 -2.75
N PHE A 91 -0.67 9.78 -3.99
CA PHE A 91 -1.45 8.64 -4.50
C PHE A 91 -0.57 7.39 -4.65
N LYS A 92 0.70 7.57 -5.07
CA LYS A 92 1.66 6.47 -5.22
C LYS A 92 1.99 5.86 -3.87
N ASP A 93 2.25 6.66 -2.84
CA ASP A 93 2.62 6.14 -1.52
C ASP A 93 1.53 5.26 -0.91
N ALA A 94 0.28 5.72 -0.92
CA ALA A 94 -0.83 4.95 -0.36
C ALA A 94 -1.07 3.65 -1.14
N ALA A 95 -1.09 3.72 -2.48
CA ALA A 95 -1.32 2.55 -3.32
C ALA A 95 -0.14 1.56 -3.26
N GLN A 96 1.11 2.05 -3.28
CA GLN A 96 2.30 1.22 -3.18
C GLN A 96 2.42 0.55 -1.81
N HIS A 97 2.13 1.28 -0.73
CA HIS A 97 2.10 0.75 0.62
C HIS A 97 1.05 -0.37 0.75
N ARG A 98 -0.19 -0.10 0.35
CA ARG A 98 -1.27 -1.10 0.32
C ARG A 98 -0.90 -2.34 -0.50
N ASN A 99 -0.35 -2.16 -1.70
CA ASN A 99 0.08 -3.28 -2.54
C ASN A 99 1.20 -4.10 -1.89
N ARG A 100 2.10 -3.44 -1.15
CA ARG A 100 3.14 -4.13 -0.37
C ARG A 100 2.52 -4.94 0.77
N LEU A 101 1.59 -4.36 1.53
CA LEU A 101 0.87 -5.09 2.58
C LEU A 101 0.16 -6.32 2.01
N LYS A 102 -0.61 -6.17 0.92
CA LYS A 102 -1.27 -7.31 0.24
C LYS A 102 -0.30 -8.42 -0.16
N ARG A 103 0.87 -8.08 -0.69
CA ARG A 103 1.89 -9.09 -1.05
C ARG A 103 2.44 -9.80 0.19
N MET A 104 2.67 -9.06 1.28
CA MET A 104 3.14 -9.65 2.53
C MET A 104 2.07 -10.56 3.12
N ALA A 105 0.82 -10.09 3.23
CA ALA A 105 -0.30 -10.86 3.75
C ALA A 105 -0.44 -12.23 3.06
N ARG A 106 -0.40 -12.27 1.73
CA ARG A 106 -0.45 -13.54 0.95
C ARG A 106 0.67 -14.54 1.29
N VAL A 107 1.80 -14.06 1.80
CA VAL A 107 2.96 -14.89 2.14
C VAL A 107 2.91 -15.31 3.62
N VAL A 108 2.47 -14.43 4.51
CA VAL A 108 2.55 -14.65 5.96
C VAL A 108 1.26 -15.14 6.60
N GLN A 109 0.11 -15.01 5.92
CA GLN A 109 -1.18 -15.46 6.43
C GLN A 109 -1.15 -16.94 6.83
N ARG A 110 -1.86 -17.26 7.91
CA ARG A 110 -2.19 -18.62 8.31
C ARG A 110 -3.44 -19.09 7.58
N GLU A 111 -3.79 -20.36 7.73
CA GLU A 111 -4.98 -20.96 7.10
C GLU A 111 -6.29 -20.26 7.50
N PHE A 112 -6.34 -19.70 8.71
CA PHE A 112 -7.52 -19.08 9.26
C PHE A 112 -7.51 -17.55 9.23
N ASP A 113 -6.41 -16.93 8.81
CA ASP A 113 -6.36 -15.46 8.71
C ASP A 113 -7.18 -14.99 7.51
N ASP A 114 -7.98 -13.94 7.70
CA ASP A 114 -8.66 -13.26 6.61
C ASP A 114 -7.85 -12.05 6.15
N VAL A 115 -7.79 -11.79 4.84
CA VAL A 115 -6.99 -10.69 4.27
C VAL A 115 -7.89 -9.59 3.76
N THR A 116 -7.76 -8.40 4.34
CA THR A 116 -8.58 -7.24 3.95
C THR A 116 -8.18 -6.65 2.61
N ASP A 117 -9.04 -5.78 2.08
CA ASP A 117 -8.75 -4.97 0.89
C ASP A 117 -7.62 -3.95 1.09
N ASP A 118 -7.17 -3.69 2.31
CA ASP A 118 -5.99 -2.88 2.60
C ASP A 118 -4.72 -3.73 2.81
N GLY A 119 -4.86 -5.06 2.80
CA GLY A 119 -3.75 -6.00 2.92
C GLY A 119 -3.32 -6.26 4.37
N THR A 120 -4.22 -6.03 5.33
CA THR A 120 -4.07 -6.40 6.74
C THR A 120 -4.58 -7.83 6.97
N LEU A 121 -4.23 -8.41 8.12
CA LEU A 121 -4.69 -9.75 8.55
C LEU A 121 -5.73 -9.59 9.66
N VAL A 122 -6.82 -10.33 9.56
CA VAL A 122 -7.91 -10.37 10.54
C VAL A 122 -8.03 -11.77 11.12
N TYR A 123 -8.06 -11.87 12.45
CA TYR A 123 -8.23 -13.12 13.18
C TYR A 123 -8.92 -12.88 14.52
N GLY A 124 -9.51 -13.94 15.09
CA GLY A 124 -10.08 -13.94 16.43
C GLY A 124 -9.02 -14.23 17.48
N LYS A 125 -9.20 -13.67 18.67
CA LYS A 125 -8.36 -13.94 19.84
C LYS A 125 -9.22 -14.19 21.06
N ILE A 126 -8.89 -15.24 21.79
CA ILE A 126 -9.61 -15.70 22.99
C ILE A 126 -8.60 -16.06 24.08
N TRP A 127 -9.08 -16.16 25.33
CA TRP A 127 -8.26 -16.51 26.50
C TRP A 127 -8.52 -17.92 27.04
N GLU A 128 -9.43 -18.67 26.41
CA GLU A 128 -9.60 -20.09 26.67
C GLU A 128 -8.41 -20.91 26.13
N PRO A 129 -8.04 -22.02 26.77
CA PRO A 129 -6.91 -22.84 26.34
C PRO A 129 -7.22 -23.58 25.04
N ALA A 130 -6.18 -23.88 24.24
CA ALA A 130 -6.33 -24.64 23.00
C ALA A 130 -7.01 -26.01 23.18
N ALA A 131 -6.89 -26.62 24.36
CA ALA A 131 -7.58 -27.85 24.72
C ALA A 131 -9.12 -27.71 24.64
N ARG A 132 -9.67 -26.53 24.97
CA ARG A 132 -11.10 -26.25 24.87
C ARG A 132 -11.58 -26.30 23.42
N LEU A 133 -10.78 -25.78 22.50
CA LEU A 133 -11.09 -25.80 21.06
C LEU A 133 -11.05 -27.22 20.51
N ALA A 134 -10.05 -28.01 20.92
CA ALA A 134 -9.97 -29.42 20.55
C ALA A 134 -11.16 -30.24 21.08
N GLU A 135 -11.64 -29.96 22.30
CA GLU A 135 -12.86 -30.58 22.86
C GLU A 135 -14.13 -30.23 22.06
N LEU A 136 -14.21 -29.01 21.55
CA LEU A 136 -15.29 -28.53 20.68
C LEU A 136 -15.14 -29.02 19.23
N GLY A 137 -14.06 -29.75 18.93
CA GLY A 137 -13.83 -30.33 17.61
C GLY A 137 -13.29 -29.35 16.57
N VAL A 138 -12.74 -28.21 17.00
CA VAL A 138 -12.08 -27.26 16.10
C VAL A 138 -10.79 -27.88 15.56
N PRO A 139 -10.60 -27.97 14.24
CA PRO A 139 -9.37 -28.48 13.66
C PRO A 139 -8.14 -27.61 13.99
N GLU A 140 -6.97 -28.23 14.14
CA GLU A 140 -5.72 -27.53 14.51
C GLU A 140 -5.29 -26.48 13.47
N GLU A 141 -5.69 -26.64 12.20
CA GLU A 141 -5.45 -25.65 11.14
C GLU A 141 -6.19 -24.32 11.37
N PHE A 142 -7.21 -24.29 12.24
CA PHE A 142 -8.02 -23.09 12.48
C PHE A 142 -7.61 -22.29 13.73
N TYR A 143 -6.56 -22.71 14.44
CA TYR A 143 -6.07 -21.95 15.59
C TYR A 143 -4.56 -22.07 15.81
N THR A 144 -4.02 -21.20 16.66
CA THR A 144 -2.63 -21.21 17.09
C THR A 144 -2.57 -20.80 18.55
N GLU A 145 -2.01 -21.68 19.38
CA GLU A 145 -1.75 -21.38 20.79
C GLU A 145 -0.58 -20.39 20.92
N LYS A 146 -0.78 -19.33 21.70
CA LYS A 146 0.26 -18.40 22.15
C LYS A 146 0.45 -18.55 23.66
N THR A 147 1.42 -17.84 24.22
CA THR A 147 1.73 -17.91 25.66
C THR A 147 0.54 -17.55 26.54
N ASP A 148 -0.24 -16.52 26.16
CA ASP A 148 -1.27 -15.92 27.02
C ASP A 148 -2.68 -15.98 26.40
N HIS A 149 -2.82 -16.51 25.18
CA HIS A 149 -4.07 -16.51 24.42
C HIS A 149 -4.04 -17.53 23.29
N VAL A 150 -5.19 -17.78 22.67
CA VAL A 150 -5.31 -18.54 21.42
C VAL A 150 -5.78 -17.61 20.31
N GLU A 151 -5.17 -17.73 19.14
CA GLU A 151 -5.58 -17.03 17.92
C GLU A 151 -6.29 -18.02 17.02
N LEU A 152 -7.44 -17.66 16.44
CA LEU A 152 -8.26 -18.54 15.61
C LEU A 152 -8.96 -17.76 14.50
N ALA A 153 -9.69 -18.46 13.62
CA ALA A 153 -10.56 -17.81 12.64
C ALA A 153 -11.53 -16.83 13.33
N TRP A 154 -11.64 -15.59 12.84
CA TRP A 154 -12.45 -14.57 13.49
C TRP A 154 -13.95 -14.94 13.54
N TRP A 155 -14.47 -15.51 12.46
CA TRP A 155 -15.88 -15.95 12.38
C TRP A 155 -16.18 -17.09 13.35
N LEU A 156 -15.18 -17.96 13.60
CA LEU A 156 -15.33 -19.05 14.56
C LEU A 156 -15.33 -18.51 16.00
N ALA A 157 -14.48 -17.53 16.31
CA ALA A 157 -14.49 -16.87 17.62
C ALA A 157 -15.84 -16.20 17.90
N GLU A 158 -16.41 -15.51 16.90
CA GLU A 158 -17.73 -14.90 16.98
C GLU A 158 -18.83 -15.94 17.23
N GLU A 159 -18.88 -17.00 16.41
CA GLU A 159 -19.85 -18.09 16.54
C GLU A 159 -19.79 -18.77 17.92
N MET A 160 -18.60 -19.13 18.40
CA MET A 160 -18.43 -19.79 19.69
C MET A 160 -18.85 -18.92 20.88
N ILE A 161 -18.70 -17.60 20.77
CA ILE A 161 -19.15 -16.65 21.81
C ILE A 161 -20.68 -16.50 21.76
N GLU A 162 -21.27 -16.41 20.56
CA GLU A 162 -22.73 -16.36 20.39
C GLU A 162 -23.43 -17.63 20.92
N GLU A 163 -22.81 -18.80 20.76
CA GLU A 163 -23.33 -20.07 21.26
C GLU A 163 -23.04 -20.30 22.76
N GLY A 164 -22.20 -19.45 23.37
CA GLY A 164 -21.83 -19.54 24.79
C GLY A 164 -20.81 -20.64 25.11
N ASP A 165 -20.10 -21.14 24.10
CA ASP A 165 -19.02 -22.12 24.25
C ASP A 165 -17.74 -21.52 24.83
N ILE A 166 -17.55 -20.20 24.61
CA ILE A 166 -16.46 -19.36 25.10
C ILE A 166 -17.06 -18.10 25.74
N GLY A 167 -16.40 -17.60 26.80
CA GLY A 167 -16.89 -16.44 27.57
C GLY A 167 -16.62 -15.06 26.96
N GLU A 168 -15.43 -14.83 26.41
CA GLU A 168 -15.01 -13.53 25.86
C GLU A 168 -13.93 -13.70 24.77
N GLY A 169 -13.85 -12.72 23.86
CA GLY A 169 -12.87 -12.69 22.78
C GLY A 169 -12.72 -11.30 22.16
N GLU A 170 -11.85 -11.18 21.17
CA GLU A 170 -11.69 -9.98 20.34
C GLU A 170 -11.37 -10.38 18.90
N ILE A 171 -11.87 -9.61 17.93
CA ILE A 171 -11.35 -9.62 16.56
C ILE A 171 -10.17 -8.65 16.50
N VAL A 172 -9.05 -9.11 15.96
CA VAL A 172 -7.81 -8.33 15.81
C VAL A 172 -7.54 -8.13 14.33
N GLU A 173 -7.41 -6.88 13.91
CA GLU A 173 -6.83 -6.52 12.62
C GLU A 173 -5.39 -6.04 12.82
N GLN A 174 -4.43 -6.59 12.07
CA GLN A 174 -3.02 -6.19 12.16
C GLN A 174 -2.31 -6.11 10.80
N TYR A 175 -1.20 -5.40 10.76
CA TYR A 175 -0.30 -5.44 9.61
C TYR A 175 0.40 -6.79 9.46
N PRO A 176 0.62 -7.26 8.22
CA PRO A 176 1.37 -8.49 7.90
C PRO A 176 2.89 -8.25 8.00
N THR A 177 3.34 -7.44 8.96
CA THR A 177 4.75 -7.16 9.24
C THR A 177 5.23 -8.08 10.35
N ALA A 178 6.56 -8.22 10.49
CA ALA A 178 7.15 -9.05 11.54
C ALA A 178 6.74 -8.61 12.95
N ASP A 179 6.52 -7.30 13.15
CA ASP A 179 6.11 -6.73 14.43
C ASP A 179 4.60 -6.90 14.70
N GLY A 180 3.80 -7.31 13.70
CA GLY A 180 2.36 -7.55 13.85
C GLY A 180 1.60 -6.35 14.41
N THR A 181 1.88 -5.14 13.91
CA THR A 181 1.28 -3.91 14.46
C THR A 181 -0.24 -3.97 14.36
N VAL A 182 -0.91 -3.94 15.51
CA VAL A 182 -2.38 -3.95 15.61
C VAL A 182 -2.94 -2.63 15.10
N VAL A 183 -3.88 -2.73 14.16
CA VAL A 183 -4.62 -1.62 13.56
C VAL A 183 -5.91 -1.40 14.33
N GLU A 184 -6.66 -2.46 14.60
CA GLU A 184 -7.95 -2.41 15.26
C GLU A 184 -8.16 -3.62 16.18
N ARG A 185 -8.96 -3.41 17.23
CA ARG A 185 -9.47 -4.45 18.12
C ARG A 185 -10.98 -4.25 18.30
N THR A 186 -11.75 -5.28 18.03
CA THR A 186 -13.20 -5.29 18.21
C THR A 186 -13.55 -6.34 19.26
N PRO A 187 -13.98 -5.94 20.46
CA PRO A 187 -14.38 -6.90 21.50
C PRO A 187 -15.57 -7.76 21.07
N LEU A 188 -15.55 -9.02 21.48
CA LEU A 188 -16.64 -9.99 21.36
C LEU A 188 -17.03 -10.41 22.79
N ALA A 189 -18.24 -9.98 23.22
CA ALA A 189 -18.83 -10.06 24.56
C ALA A 189 -18.14 -9.24 25.68
#